data_AF-T2GAL5-F1
#
_entry.id   AF-T2GAL5-F1
#
_cell.length_a   1.000
_cell.length_b   1.000
_cell.length_c   1.000
_cell.angle_alpha   90.00
_cell.angle_beta   90.00
_cell.angle_gamma   90.00
#
_symmetry.space_group_name_H-M   'P 1'
#
loop_
_entity.id
_entity.type
_entity.pdbx_description
1 polymer ?
#
loop_
_entity_poly.entity_id
_entity_poly.type
_entity_poly.pdbx_seq_one_letter_code
_entity_poly.pdbx_strand_id
1 'polypeptide(L)'
;MRAGFPVLPRHKPCPARAFSVPDGITYLNTREMDALAEAFRQWRDAARTPLQRRSRSRMLAVYLILRHTGMKLGEVLAMDDRRDLDPARSAILVHGSREREAPLPKAVAEELDRLFDDPLMAGLRGEILRLDQGYVRKQFLAMAAASGLPRGSLNPQTIRHSRAVELLRSGLPLPLVQSVLGHKDITLTAQYVAFNDRAAATLIDQTIKSASVMKTSARNAFPGTVSAIRSGSLLTEVELTTDSGLRIVSVITNESARHLDIEPGKYMAALVKAPWVVLLRQEEQPRTSARNVFCGTISAVQVGEIAAEVAVTLADGTVVTSLVTDESVNALDLKVGQPICALIKAFSVILSLEVPV
;
A
#
# COMPACT_ATOMS: atom_id res chain seq x y z
N MET A 1 42.92 31.57 -2.68
CA MET A 1 42.46 30.71 -1.58
C MET A 1 41.11 31.20 -1.08
N ARG A 2 40.00 30.54 -1.45
CA ARG A 2 38.70 30.69 -0.80
C ARG A 2 38.17 29.28 -0.55
N ALA A 3 37.96 28.98 0.73
CA ALA A 3 37.57 27.67 1.22
C ALA A 3 36.18 27.27 0.69
N GLY A 4 36.08 26.07 0.14
CA GLY A 4 34.81 25.48 -0.29
C GLY A 4 33.97 25.07 0.91
N PHE A 5 32.71 25.45 0.92
CA PHE A 5 31.71 24.89 1.83
C PHE A 5 31.43 23.42 1.44
N PRO A 6 31.33 22.49 2.41
CA PRO A 6 30.97 21.11 2.10
C PRO A 6 29.50 21.04 1.69
N VAL A 7 29.24 20.58 0.47
CA VAL A 7 27.89 20.23 0.00
C VAL A 7 27.45 18.98 0.76
N LEU A 8 26.50 19.12 1.67
CA LEU A 8 25.88 17.99 2.35
C LEU A 8 25.16 17.08 1.34
N PRO A 9 25.20 15.75 1.50
CA PRO A 9 24.55 14.83 0.58
C PRO A 9 23.03 15.07 0.56
N ARG A 10 22.45 15.21 -0.65
CA ARG A 10 21.00 15.28 -0.84
C ARG A 10 20.35 13.98 -0.35
N HIS A 11 19.82 14.00 0.87
CA HIS A 11 19.03 12.90 1.39
C HIS A 11 17.84 12.63 0.45
N LYS A 12 17.67 11.37 0.04
CA LYS A 12 16.41 10.89 -0.58
C LYS A 12 15.24 11.34 0.30
N PRO A 13 14.16 11.93 -0.26
CA PRO A 13 12.99 12.28 0.52
C PRO A 13 12.39 11.01 1.12
N CYS A 14 12.47 10.90 2.44
CA CYS A 14 11.87 9.81 3.21
C CYS A 14 10.38 10.16 3.42
N PRO A 15 9.41 9.32 3.03
CA PRO A 15 7.98 9.60 3.24
C PRO A 15 7.63 9.90 4.70
N ALA A 16 8.37 9.32 5.65
CA ALA A 16 8.22 9.59 7.09
C ALA A 16 8.54 11.05 7.50
N ARG A 17 9.26 11.82 6.66
CA ARG A 17 9.60 13.23 6.89
C ARG A 17 8.56 14.23 6.36
N ALA A 18 7.57 13.78 5.60
CA ALA A 18 6.52 14.64 5.03
C ALA A 18 5.26 14.73 5.90
N PHE A 19 5.18 13.95 6.99
CA PHE A 19 4.03 13.88 7.88
C PHE A 19 4.39 14.43 9.27
N SER A 20 3.87 15.62 9.59
CA SER A 20 3.91 16.20 10.93
C SER A 20 2.59 15.96 11.65
N VAL A 21 2.65 15.50 12.89
CA VAL A 21 1.47 15.41 13.76
C VAL A 21 1.23 16.79 14.36
N PRO A 22 0.01 17.36 14.29
CA PRO A 22 -0.31 18.67 14.86
C PRO A 22 0.01 18.78 16.37
N ASP A 23 0.44 19.97 16.78
CA ASP A 23 0.65 20.33 18.18
C ASP A 23 -0.68 20.29 18.94
N GLY A 24 -0.95 19.18 19.64
CA GLY A 24 -2.21 18.95 20.35
C GLY A 24 -2.69 17.50 20.30
N ILE A 25 -2.20 16.70 19.36
CA ILE A 25 -2.50 15.27 19.30
C ILE A 25 -1.45 14.50 20.11
N THR A 26 -1.86 13.95 21.24
CA THR A 26 -1.03 13.01 21.98
C THR A 26 -0.98 11.67 21.25
N TYR A 27 0.22 11.21 20.95
CA TYR A 27 0.52 9.89 20.40
C TYR A 27 1.84 9.38 21.01
N LEU A 28 2.02 8.07 20.98
CA LEU A 28 3.22 7.37 21.38
C LEU A 28 3.92 6.84 20.13
N ASN A 29 5.24 6.82 20.14
CA ASN A 29 6.02 6.27 19.03
C ASN A 29 6.05 4.73 19.09
N THR A 30 6.48 4.09 18.00
CA THR A 30 6.51 2.61 17.89
C THR A 30 7.31 1.97 19.03
N ARG A 31 8.45 2.54 19.44
CA ARG A 31 9.27 1.97 20.53
C ARG A 31 8.55 2.03 21.87
N GLU A 32 7.89 3.15 22.18
CA GLU A 32 7.09 3.28 23.42
C GLU A 32 5.93 2.29 23.43
N MET A 33 5.25 2.11 22.29
CA MET A 33 4.16 1.17 22.16
C MET A 33 4.62 -0.30 22.27
N ASP A 34 5.79 -0.63 21.74
CA ASP A 34 6.36 -1.98 21.86
C ASP A 34 6.84 -2.26 23.29
N ALA A 35 7.45 -1.27 23.95
CA ALA A 35 7.82 -1.35 25.36
C ALA A 35 6.59 -1.55 26.27
N LEU A 36 5.47 -0.88 25.97
CA LEU A 36 4.21 -1.10 26.68
C LEU A 36 3.65 -2.50 26.48
N ALA A 37 3.75 -3.08 25.27
CA ALA A 37 3.33 -4.46 25.02
C ALA A 37 4.08 -5.42 25.93
N GLU A 38 5.39 -5.21 26.05
CA GLU A 38 6.25 -6.00 26.92
C GLU A 38 5.93 -5.78 28.41
N ALA A 39 5.66 -4.53 28.83
CA ALA A 39 5.24 -4.24 30.20
C ALA A 39 3.91 -4.93 30.56
N PHE A 40 2.94 -4.98 29.64
CA PHE A 40 1.69 -5.73 29.85
C PHE A 40 1.92 -7.24 29.99
N ARG A 41 2.84 -7.83 29.19
CA ARG A 41 3.21 -9.26 29.31
C ARG A 41 3.87 -9.55 30.65
N GLN A 42 4.85 -8.75 31.05
CA GLN A 42 5.52 -8.87 32.35
C GLN A 42 4.55 -8.70 33.51
N TRP A 43 3.64 -7.73 33.41
CA TRP A 43 2.59 -7.55 34.41
C TRP A 43 1.69 -8.79 34.51
N ARG A 44 1.25 -9.36 33.39
CA ARG A 44 0.50 -10.64 33.37
C ARG A 44 1.27 -11.75 34.06
N ASP A 45 2.54 -11.91 33.75
CA ASP A 45 3.36 -13.03 34.24
C ASP A 45 3.73 -12.89 35.72
N ALA A 46 3.78 -11.65 36.24
CA ALA A 46 3.92 -11.37 37.67
C ALA A 46 2.64 -11.63 38.50
N ALA A 47 1.63 -12.30 37.94
CA ALA A 47 0.39 -12.62 38.67
C ALA A 47 0.63 -13.72 39.71
N ARG A 48 0.17 -13.48 40.94
CA ARG A 48 0.34 -14.41 42.08
C ARG A 48 -0.83 -15.39 42.25
N THR A 49 -1.98 -15.09 41.63
CA THR A 49 -3.18 -15.93 41.73
C THR A 49 -3.79 -16.17 40.34
N PRO A 50 -4.52 -17.29 40.14
CA PRO A 50 -5.20 -17.55 38.87
C PRO A 50 -6.18 -16.44 38.47
N LEU A 51 -6.92 -15.89 39.44
CA LEU A 51 -7.86 -14.79 39.19
C LEU A 51 -7.14 -13.52 38.71
N GLN A 52 -6.00 -13.22 39.31
CA GLN A 52 -5.16 -12.09 38.89
C GLN A 52 -4.59 -12.35 37.48
N ARG A 53 -4.10 -13.55 37.21
CA ARG A 53 -3.55 -13.92 35.89
C ARG A 53 -4.61 -13.79 34.81
N ARG A 54 -5.82 -14.30 35.06
CA ARG A 54 -6.99 -14.13 34.18
C ARG A 54 -7.27 -12.65 33.89
N SER A 55 -7.37 -11.82 34.94
CA SER A 55 -7.64 -10.38 34.77
C SER A 55 -6.57 -9.67 33.95
N ARG A 56 -5.28 -9.96 34.20
CA ARG A 56 -4.16 -9.35 33.48
C ARG A 56 -4.02 -9.85 32.04
N SER A 57 -4.28 -11.12 31.77
CA SER A 57 -4.34 -11.68 30.41
C SER A 57 -5.42 -10.99 29.57
N ARG A 58 -6.61 -10.73 30.16
CA ARG A 58 -7.68 -9.97 29.49
C ARG A 58 -7.24 -8.55 29.15
N MET A 59 -6.55 -7.87 30.06
CA MET A 59 -6.01 -6.53 29.82
C MET A 59 -4.90 -6.52 28.75
N LEU A 60 -4.03 -7.53 28.73
CA LEU A 60 -3.03 -7.70 27.65
C LEU A 60 -3.72 -7.86 26.30
N ALA A 61 -4.74 -8.71 26.20
CA ALA A 61 -5.50 -8.89 24.97
C ALA A 61 -6.16 -7.57 24.49
N VAL A 62 -6.79 -6.82 25.41
CA VAL A 62 -7.34 -5.48 25.09
C VAL A 62 -6.26 -4.55 24.55
N TYR A 63 -5.08 -4.51 25.19
CA TYR A 63 -3.98 -3.66 24.73
C TYR A 63 -3.48 -4.07 23.33
N LEU A 64 -3.22 -5.35 23.10
CA LEU A 64 -2.71 -5.87 21.83
C LEU A 64 -3.67 -5.56 20.68
N ILE A 65 -4.98 -5.76 20.89
CA ILE A 65 -5.99 -5.44 19.88
C ILE A 65 -5.96 -3.94 19.58
N LEU A 66 -6.10 -3.07 20.58
CA LEU A 66 -6.06 -1.62 20.39
C LEU A 66 -4.78 -1.17 19.65
N ARG A 67 -3.62 -1.69 20.06
CA ARG A 67 -2.29 -1.36 19.53
C ARG A 67 -2.15 -1.69 18.04
N HIS A 68 -2.69 -2.83 17.60
CA HIS A 68 -2.42 -3.37 16.26
C HIS A 68 -3.56 -3.11 15.27
N THR A 69 -4.81 -3.04 15.73
CA THR A 69 -5.96 -2.76 14.87
C THR A 69 -6.38 -1.30 14.89
N GLY A 70 -6.08 -0.60 16.00
CA GLY A 70 -6.57 0.74 16.25
C GLY A 70 -8.08 0.81 16.49
N MET A 71 -8.79 -0.31 16.72
CA MET A 71 -10.22 -0.34 17.06
C MET A 71 -10.57 0.61 18.22
N LYS A 72 -11.83 1.08 18.28
CA LYS A 72 -12.29 1.85 19.44
C LYS A 72 -12.43 0.94 20.65
N LEU A 73 -12.20 1.46 21.86
CA LEU A 73 -12.34 0.66 23.09
C LEU A 73 -13.71 -0.03 23.17
N GLY A 74 -14.79 0.68 22.83
CA GLY A 74 -16.14 0.09 22.82
C GLY A 74 -16.29 -1.08 21.86
N GLU A 75 -15.63 -1.04 20.69
CA GLU A 75 -15.61 -2.15 19.72
C GLU A 75 -14.85 -3.34 20.29
N VAL A 76 -13.68 -3.11 20.90
CA VAL A 76 -12.85 -4.17 21.51
C VAL A 76 -13.58 -4.86 22.66
N LEU A 77 -14.27 -4.10 23.52
CA LEU A 77 -14.98 -4.67 24.67
C LEU A 77 -16.29 -5.38 24.29
N ALA A 78 -16.84 -5.09 23.10
CA ALA A 78 -18.04 -5.73 22.57
C ALA A 78 -17.75 -6.96 21.69
N MET A 79 -16.49 -7.14 21.28
CA MET A 79 -16.04 -8.25 20.44
C MET A 79 -16.29 -9.61 21.09
N ASP A 80 -16.76 -10.56 20.28
CA ASP A 80 -16.91 -11.97 20.61
C ASP A 80 -15.63 -12.73 20.23
N ASP A 81 -14.84 -13.10 21.24
CA ASP A 81 -13.56 -13.80 21.08
C ASP A 81 -13.65 -15.20 20.42
N ARG A 82 -14.84 -15.77 20.23
CA ARG A 82 -15.04 -17.04 19.51
C ARG A 82 -15.29 -16.86 18.03
N ARG A 83 -15.93 -15.77 17.64
CA ARG A 83 -16.47 -15.56 16.29
C ARG A 83 -15.73 -14.50 15.50
N ASP A 84 -15.18 -13.51 16.20
CA ASP A 84 -14.69 -12.30 15.54
C ASP A 84 -13.20 -12.38 15.22
N LEU A 85 -12.41 -13.18 15.94
CA LEU A 85 -11.00 -13.41 15.62
C LEU A 85 -10.87 -14.57 14.61
N ASP A 86 -10.23 -14.30 13.47
CA ASP A 86 -9.78 -15.33 12.52
C ASP A 86 -8.24 -15.37 12.52
N PRO A 87 -7.62 -16.33 13.24
CA PRO A 87 -6.16 -16.46 13.29
C PRO A 87 -5.53 -16.81 11.93
N ALA A 88 -6.24 -17.57 11.09
CA ALA A 88 -5.75 -18.00 9.78
C ALA A 88 -5.67 -16.82 8.80
N ARG A 89 -6.68 -15.93 8.84
CA ARG A 89 -6.68 -14.68 8.07
C ARG A 89 -5.92 -13.54 8.77
N SER A 90 -5.51 -13.72 10.03
CA SER A 90 -4.87 -12.69 10.85
C SER A 90 -5.68 -11.40 10.89
N ALA A 91 -6.99 -11.54 11.11
CA ALA A 91 -7.96 -10.45 11.07
C ALA A 91 -8.97 -10.56 12.21
N ILE A 92 -9.51 -9.40 12.64
CA ILE A 92 -10.66 -9.32 13.54
C ILE A 92 -11.83 -8.71 12.78
N LEU A 93 -12.98 -9.38 12.78
CA LEU A 93 -14.22 -8.82 12.28
C LEU A 93 -14.77 -7.80 13.29
N VAL A 94 -14.96 -6.56 12.84
CA VAL A 94 -15.46 -5.48 13.68
C VAL A 94 -16.90 -5.18 13.34
N HIS A 95 -17.77 -5.43 14.31
CA HIS A 95 -19.21 -5.16 14.23
C HIS A 95 -19.54 -3.72 14.67
N GLY A 96 -20.66 -3.18 14.18
CA GLY A 96 -21.15 -1.86 14.59
C GLY A 96 -21.77 -1.09 13.44
N SER A 97 -21.54 0.23 13.39
CA SER A 97 -22.16 1.10 12.38
C SER A 97 -21.71 0.83 10.93
N ARG A 98 -20.62 0.10 10.76
CA ARG A 98 -20.15 -0.44 9.48
C ARG A 98 -19.27 -1.65 9.78
N GLU A 99 -19.64 -2.80 9.24
CA GLU A 99 -18.80 -4.00 9.33
C GLU A 99 -17.50 -3.79 8.56
N ARG A 100 -16.38 -4.21 9.15
CA ARG A 100 -15.06 -4.19 8.51
C ARG A 100 -14.16 -5.26 9.10
N GLU A 101 -13.17 -5.68 8.33
CA GLU A 101 -12.05 -6.46 8.85
C GLU A 101 -10.93 -5.54 9.34
N ALA A 102 -10.43 -5.81 10.54
CA ALA A 102 -9.28 -5.17 11.15
C ALA A 102 -8.07 -6.11 11.11
N PRO A 103 -7.08 -5.88 10.22
CA PRO A 103 -5.92 -6.74 10.11
C PRO A 103 -4.95 -6.58 11.30
N LEU A 104 -4.28 -7.66 11.66
CA LEU A 104 -3.25 -7.71 12.70
C LEU A 104 -2.06 -8.59 12.26
N PRO A 105 -0.86 -8.39 12.83
CA PRO A 105 0.27 -9.28 12.54
C PRO A 105 -0.04 -10.72 12.95
N LYS A 106 0.36 -11.70 12.13
CA LYS A 106 0.12 -13.13 12.39
C LYS A 106 0.55 -13.58 13.79
N ALA A 107 1.73 -13.16 14.23
CA ALA A 107 2.23 -13.49 15.58
C ALA A 107 1.32 -12.96 16.70
N VAL A 108 0.67 -11.82 16.50
CA VAL A 108 -0.29 -11.25 17.46
C VAL A 108 -1.61 -12.00 17.41
N ALA A 109 -2.06 -12.41 16.22
CA ALA A 109 -3.27 -13.22 16.07
C ALA A 109 -3.12 -14.57 16.79
N GLU A 110 -1.97 -15.24 16.60
CA GLU A 110 -1.61 -16.48 17.29
C GLU A 110 -1.40 -16.29 18.80
N GLU A 111 -0.95 -15.12 19.25
CA GLU A 111 -0.88 -14.79 20.69
C GLU A 111 -2.27 -14.60 21.29
N LEU A 112 -3.16 -13.88 20.61
CA LEU A 112 -4.54 -13.67 21.05
C LEU A 112 -5.32 -14.99 21.09
N ASP A 113 -5.17 -15.83 20.06
CA ASP A 113 -5.79 -17.14 19.97
C ASP A 113 -5.40 -18.03 21.17
N ARG A 114 -4.10 -18.14 21.45
CA ARG A 114 -3.59 -18.85 22.63
C ARG A 114 -4.08 -18.26 23.96
N LEU A 115 -4.20 -16.93 24.05
CA LEU A 115 -4.72 -16.28 25.26
C LEU A 115 -6.21 -16.55 25.46
N PHE A 116 -6.99 -16.65 24.38
CA PHE A 116 -8.42 -16.90 24.44
C PHE A 116 -8.72 -18.37 24.71
N ASP A 117 -7.92 -19.29 24.18
CA ASP A 117 -8.07 -20.73 24.43
C ASP A 117 -7.44 -21.22 25.76
N ASP A 118 -6.81 -20.33 26.53
CA ASP A 118 -6.29 -20.65 27.86
C ASP A 118 -7.42 -21.16 28.78
N PRO A 119 -7.25 -22.30 29.49
CA PRO A 119 -8.24 -22.84 30.42
C PRO A 119 -8.74 -21.84 31.48
N LEU A 120 -7.92 -20.84 31.84
CA LEU A 120 -8.32 -19.75 32.74
C LEU A 120 -9.48 -18.90 32.18
N MET A 121 -9.71 -18.94 30.87
CA MET A 121 -10.76 -18.21 30.16
C MET A 121 -12.01 -19.03 29.85
N ALA A 122 -12.04 -20.34 30.14
CA ALA A 122 -13.11 -21.26 29.71
C ALA A 122 -14.53 -20.77 30.07
N GLY A 123 -14.72 -20.22 31.27
CA GLY A 123 -16.01 -19.68 31.74
C GLY A 123 -16.37 -18.28 31.22
N LEU A 124 -15.53 -17.68 30.36
CA LEU A 124 -15.70 -16.33 29.81
C LEU A 124 -15.71 -16.31 28.28
N ARG A 125 -15.58 -17.44 27.59
CA ARG A 125 -15.49 -17.46 26.13
C ARG A 125 -16.73 -16.84 25.47
N GLY A 126 -16.48 -15.98 24.48
CA GLY A 126 -17.47 -15.08 23.84
C GLY A 126 -17.66 -13.75 24.60
N GLU A 127 -17.08 -13.63 25.79
CA GLU A 127 -17.16 -12.47 26.66
C GLU A 127 -15.81 -12.12 27.31
N ILE A 128 -14.69 -12.68 26.83
CA ILE A 128 -13.37 -12.52 27.45
C ILE A 128 -13.03 -11.03 27.54
N LEU A 129 -13.37 -10.25 26.52
CA LEU A 129 -13.05 -8.83 26.48
C LEU A 129 -14.10 -7.93 27.16
N ARG A 130 -15.21 -8.48 27.69
CA ARG A 130 -16.23 -7.69 28.40
C ARG A 130 -15.73 -7.23 29.77
N LEU A 131 -15.04 -6.09 29.78
CA LEU A 131 -14.51 -5.42 30.95
C LEU A 131 -15.21 -4.07 31.16
N ASP A 132 -15.28 -3.64 32.41
CA ASP A 132 -15.69 -2.26 32.71
C ASP A 132 -14.70 -1.25 32.11
N GLN A 133 -15.21 -0.21 31.44
CA GLN A 133 -14.36 0.82 30.83
C GLN A 133 -13.57 1.61 31.86
N GLY A 134 -14.15 1.84 33.05
CA GLY A 134 -13.47 2.52 34.15
C GLY A 134 -12.27 1.71 34.65
N TYR A 135 -12.44 0.40 34.81
CA TYR A 135 -11.36 -0.53 35.12
C TYR A 135 -10.24 -0.49 34.08
N VAL A 136 -10.56 -0.60 32.79
CA VAL A 136 -9.58 -0.56 31.70
C VAL A 136 -8.79 0.75 31.73
N ARG A 137 -9.46 1.90 31.85
CA ARG A 137 -8.83 3.22 31.95
C ARG A 137 -7.91 3.34 33.17
N LYS A 138 -8.33 2.81 34.32
CA LYS A 138 -7.53 2.78 35.55
C LYS A 138 -6.26 1.95 35.37
N GLN A 139 -6.33 0.79 34.71
CA GLN A 139 -5.15 -0.03 34.43
C GLN A 139 -4.19 0.64 33.45
N PHE A 140 -4.70 1.33 32.41
CA PHE A 140 -3.84 2.11 31.52
C PHE A 140 -3.10 3.23 32.25
N LEU A 141 -3.75 3.93 33.17
CA LEU A 141 -3.09 4.95 33.99
C LEU A 141 -1.97 4.35 34.86
N ALA A 142 -2.25 3.21 35.50
CA ALA A 142 -1.24 2.51 36.31
C ALA A 142 -0.06 2.04 35.45
N MET A 143 -0.32 1.60 34.22
CA MET A 143 0.72 1.11 33.32
C MET A 143 1.55 2.22 32.69
N ALA A 144 0.96 3.39 32.44
CA ALA A 144 1.70 4.60 32.10
C ALA A 144 2.72 4.95 33.19
N ALA A 145 2.26 4.97 34.45
CA ALA A 145 3.10 5.30 35.59
C ALA A 145 4.24 4.29 35.80
N ALA A 146 3.94 2.99 35.68
CA ALA A 146 4.95 1.93 35.80
C ALA A 146 5.99 1.97 34.66
N SER A 147 5.61 2.49 33.50
CA SER A 147 6.48 2.61 32.32
C SER A 147 7.19 3.96 32.21
N GLY A 148 7.06 4.83 33.22
CA GLY A 148 7.69 6.17 33.23
C GLY A 148 7.07 7.16 32.24
N LEU A 149 5.87 6.90 31.73
CA LEU A 149 5.20 7.78 30.78
C LEU A 149 4.43 8.92 31.51
N PRO A 150 4.33 10.12 30.90
CA PRO A 150 3.58 11.24 31.49
C PRO A 150 2.12 10.88 31.78
N ARG A 151 1.53 11.48 32.82
CA ARG A 151 0.10 11.29 33.12
C ARG A 151 -0.76 11.71 31.92
N GLY A 152 -1.74 10.86 31.56
CA GLY A 152 -2.65 11.10 30.44
C GLY A 152 -2.12 10.65 29.08
N SER A 153 -0.83 10.29 28.96
CA SER A 153 -0.22 9.86 27.69
C SER A 153 -0.65 8.46 27.22
N LEU A 154 -1.17 7.61 28.11
CA LEU A 154 -1.65 6.29 27.75
C LEU A 154 -3.15 6.17 28.01
N ASN A 155 -3.91 6.16 26.93
CA ASN A 155 -5.33 5.90 26.92
C ASN A 155 -5.72 5.28 25.56
N PRO A 156 -6.92 4.67 25.43
CA PRO A 156 -7.33 4.02 24.18
C PRO A 156 -7.31 4.94 22.96
N GLN A 157 -7.66 6.22 23.12
CA GLN A 157 -7.64 7.18 22.03
C GLN A 157 -6.21 7.49 21.57
N THR A 158 -5.29 7.68 22.51
CA THR A 158 -3.87 7.88 22.21
C THR A 158 -3.26 6.65 21.53
N ILE A 159 -3.63 5.44 21.94
CA ILE A 159 -3.22 4.19 21.26
C ILE A 159 -3.72 4.18 19.81
N ARG A 160 -5.00 4.51 19.59
CA ARG A 160 -5.59 4.63 18.25
C ARG A 160 -4.92 5.70 17.40
N HIS A 161 -4.62 6.87 17.96
CA HIS A 161 -3.85 7.92 17.27
C HIS A 161 -2.45 7.43 16.90
N SER A 162 -1.76 6.75 17.83
CA SER A 162 -0.43 6.19 17.61
C SER A 162 -0.44 5.20 16.46
N ARG A 163 -1.46 4.34 16.38
CA ARG A 163 -1.64 3.41 15.26
C ARG A 163 -1.91 4.14 13.94
N ALA A 164 -2.75 5.17 13.93
CA ALA A 164 -3.00 5.98 12.74
C ALA A 164 -1.71 6.65 12.23
N VAL A 165 -0.95 7.26 13.14
CA VAL A 165 0.35 7.90 12.85
C VAL A 165 1.36 6.88 12.32
N GLU A 166 1.44 5.69 12.91
CA GLU A 166 2.31 4.60 12.46
C GLU A 166 1.97 4.17 11.03
N LEU A 167 0.69 3.95 10.73
CA LEU A 167 0.22 3.58 9.39
C LEU A 167 0.50 4.68 8.36
N LEU A 168 0.22 5.95 8.69
CA LEU A 168 0.51 7.07 7.81
C LEU A 168 2.02 7.24 7.56
N ARG A 169 2.86 7.07 8.58
CA ARG A 169 4.32 7.12 8.45
C ARG A 169 4.90 5.97 7.64
N SER A 170 4.21 4.82 7.59
CA SER A 170 4.55 3.72 6.69
C SER A 170 4.20 4.01 5.22
N GLY A 171 3.53 5.14 4.94
CA GLY A 171 3.17 5.57 3.59
C GLY A 171 1.81 5.06 3.11
N LEU A 172 0.96 4.56 4.02
CA LEU A 172 -0.40 4.14 3.66
C LEU A 172 -1.28 5.35 3.37
N PRO A 173 -2.10 5.34 2.29
CA PRO A 173 -3.02 6.43 1.98
C PRO A 173 -4.03 6.68 3.10
N LEU A 174 -4.31 7.96 3.40
CA LEU A 174 -5.28 8.33 4.44
C LEU A 174 -6.65 7.65 4.28
N PRO A 175 -7.26 7.52 3.08
CA PRO A 175 -8.52 6.81 2.93
C PRO A 175 -8.45 5.33 3.38
N LEU A 176 -7.32 4.67 3.12
CA LEU A 176 -7.08 3.29 3.55
C LEU A 176 -6.85 3.19 5.07
N VAL A 177 -6.12 4.16 5.65
CA VAL A 177 -5.97 4.23 7.12
C VAL A 177 -7.32 4.46 7.79
N GLN A 178 -8.18 5.31 7.21
CA GLN A 178 -9.52 5.56 7.73
C GLN A 178 -10.46 4.36 7.56
N SER A 179 -10.33 3.58 6.49
CA SER A 179 -11.15 2.39 6.27
C SER A 179 -10.83 1.31 7.30
N VAL A 180 -9.54 1.08 7.59
CA VAL A 180 -9.08 0.15 8.63
C VAL A 180 -9.51 0.59 10.03
N LEU A 181 -9.39 1.88 10.34
CA LEU A 181 -9.72 2.40 11.67
C LEU A 181 -11.24 2.62 11.87
N GLY A 182 -12.04 2.70 10.82
CA GLY A 182 -13.46 3.04 10.88
C GLY A 182 -13.68 4.56 10.87
N HIS A 183 -14.24 5.04 9.75
CA HIS A 183 -14.40 6.44 9.31
C HIS A 183 -15.19 7.43 10.21
N LYS A 184 -15.41 7.14 11.50
CA LYS A 184 -16.24 7.97 12.41
C LYS A 184 -15.50 8.49 13.62
N ASP A 185 -14.33 9.11 13.46
CA ASP A 185 -13.84 10.12 14.41
C ASP A 185 -13.54 11.40 13.62
N ILE A 186 -14.54 12.29 13.59
CA ILE A 186 -14.57 13.58 12.89
C ILE A 186 -13.50 14.57 13.41
N THR A 187 -12.80 14.27 14.50
CA THR A 187 -11.77 15.16 15.06
C THR A 187 -10.39 15.02 14.41
N LEU A 188 -10.09 13.88 13.80
CA LEU A 188 -8.79 13.64 13.15
C LEU A 188 -8.80 14.08 11.68
N THR A 189 -9.93 13.91 10.99
CA THR A 189 -10.01 14.13 9.53
C THR A 189 -9.82 15.61 9.13
N ALA A 190 -10.26 16.55 9.96
CA ALA A 190 -10.19 17.98 9.66
C ALA A 190 -8.84 18.63 10.03
N GLN A 191 -8.02 18.00 10.88
CA GLN A 191 -6.79 18.61 11.42
C GLN A 191 -5.50 18.03 10.84
N TYR A 192 -5.56 16.99 10.01
CA TYR A 192 -4.40 16.43 9.31
C TYR A 192 -4.03 17.14 8.00
N VAL A 193 -4.67 18.27 7.69
CA VAL A 193 -4.44 19.06 6.48
C VAL A 193 -3.68 20.33 6.85
N ALA A 194 -2.40 20.18 7.19
CA ALA A 194 -1.44 21.28 7.08
C ALA A 194 -0.49 20.93 5.93
N PHE A 195 -0.99 21.05 4.69
CA PHE A 195 -0.16 20.82 3.51
C PHE A 195 0.56 22.11 3.15
N ASN A 196 1.89 22.05 3.13
CA ASN A 196 2.69 23.11 2.53
C ASN A 196 2.46 23.06 1.00
N ASP A 197 2.09 24.17 0.36
CA ASP A 197 1.51 24.25 -0.98
C ASP A 197 2.29 23.58 -2.13
N ARG A 198 3.55 23.18 -1.92
CA ARG A 198 4.33 22.38 -2.89
C ARG A 198 4.06 20.88 -2.83
N ALA A 199 3.53 20.36 -1.72
CA ALA A 199 3.23 18.95 -1.53
C ALA A 199 1.87 18.55 -2.14
N ALA A 200 0.92 19.48 -2.28
CA ALA A 200 -0.37 19.20 -2.91
C ALA A 200 -0.22 18.83 -4.40
N ALA A 201 0.66 19.53 -5.13
CA ALA A 201 0.98 19.19 -6.52
C ALA A 201 1.67 17.81 -6.62
N THR A 202 2.56 17.48 -5.68
CA THR A 202 3.21 16.16 -5.62
C THR A 202 2.26 15.06 -5.15
N LEU A 203 1.27 15.36 -4.30
CA LEU A 203 0.28 14.41 -3.81
C LEU A 203 -0.84 14.18 -4.83
N ILE A 204 -1.21 15.17 -5.64
CA ILE A 204 -2.08 14.97 -6.80
C ILE A 204 -1.35 14.11 -7.83
N ASP A 205 -0.07 14.43 -8.12
CA ASP A 205 0.81 13.60 -8.95
C ASP A 205 0.99 12.18 -8.37
N GLN A 206 1.03 12.02 -7.04
CA GLN A 206 1.14 10.73 -6.37
C GLN A 206 -0.18 9.99 -6.20
N THR A 207 -1.34 10.66 -6.16
CA THR A 207 -2.66 10.02 -6.08
C THR A 207 -3.08 9.52 -7.45
N ILE A 208 -2.73 10.28 -8.50
CA ILE A 208 -2.78 9.82 -9.91
C ILE A 208 -1.81 8.64 -10.13
N LYS A 209 -0.70 8.58 -9.38
CA LYS A 209 0.19 7.41 -9.42
C LYS A 209 -0.32 6.24 -8.55
N SER A 210 -0.82 6.47 -7.33
CA SER A 210 -0.96 5.44 -6.27
C SER A 210 -2.29 4.69 -6.25
N ALA A 211 -3.14 4.84 -7.26
CA ALA A 211 -4.08 3.78 -7.55
C ALA A 211 -3.23 2.65 -8.18
N SER A 212 -2.75 1.73 -7.34
CA SER A 212 -1.96 0.55 -7.72
C SER A 212 -0.67 0.81 -8.53
N VAL A 213 0.31 1.61 -8.04
CA VAL A 213 1.65 1.58 -8.69
C VAL A 213 2.30 0.22 -8.44
N MET A 214 2.25 -0.64 -9.45
CA MET A 214 3.24 -1.68 -9.63
C MET A 214 4.64 -1.07 -9.61
N LYS A 215 5.46 -1.39 -8.61
CA LYS A 215 6.87 -0.97 -8.54
C LYS A 215 7.71 -1.81 -9.50
N THR A 216 7.56 -1.58 -10.80
CA THR A 216 8.39 -2.22 -11.82
C THR A 216 9.29 -1.19 -12.49
N SER A 217 10.37 -1.66 -13.12
CA SER A 217 11.19 -0.81 -14.00
C SER A 217 10.55 -0.59 -15.38
N ALA A 218 9.38 -1.19 -15.65
CA ALA A 218 8.63 -0.91 -16.86
C ALA A 218 8.00 0.48 -16.78
N ARG A 219 8.15 1.27 -17.85
CA ARG A 219 7.64 2.65 -17.93
C ARG A 219 6.30 2.74 -18.65
N ASN A 220 5.94 1.70 -19.37
CA ASN A 220 4.70 1.60 -20.12
C ASN A 220 3.84 0.53 -19.46
N ALA A 221 2.59 0.87 -19.19
CA ALA A 221 1.59 -0.05 -18.68
C ALA A 221 0.30 0.11 -19.47
N PHE A 222 -0.29 -1.02 -19.82
CA PHE A 222 -1.57 -1.11 -20.51
C PHE A 222 -2.52 -1.98 -19.67
N PRO A 223 -3.20 -1.38 -18.68
CA PRO A 223 -4.33 -1.98 -17.96
C PRO A 223 -5.42 -2.43 -18.93
N GLY A 224 -5.92 -3.65 -18.79
CA GLY A 224 -6.99 -4.11 -19.65
C GLY A 224 -7.52 -5.50 -19.31
N THR A 225 -8.54 -5.90 -20.06
CA THR A 225 -9.16 -7.22 -19.93
C THR A 225 -8.59 -8.16 -20.99
N VAL A 226 -8.33 -9.42 -20.63
CA VAL A 226 -7.95 -10.46 -21.58
C VAL A 226 -9.08 -10.67 -22.59
N SER A 227 -8.84 -10.26 -23.84
CA SER A 227 -9.81 -10.34 -24.93
C SER A 227 -9.69 -11.62 -25.74
N ALA A 228 -8.49 -12.18 -25.86
CA ALA A 228 -8.24 -13.43 -26.58
C ALA A 228 -7.00 -14.16 -26.04
N ILE A 229 -7.05 -15.49 -26.12
CA ILE A 229 -5.93 -16.38 -25.79
C ILE A 229 -5.78 -17.40 -26.92
N ARG A 230 -4.55 -17.59 -27.41
CA ARG A 230 -4.20 -18.64 -28.36
C ARG A 230 -3.03 -19.44 -27.83
N SER A 231 -3.32 -20.64 -27.38
CA SER A 231 -2.31 -21.57 -26.86
C SER A 231 -1.72 -22.42 -27.98
N GLY A 232 -0.41 -22.39 -28.13
CA GLY A 232 0.37 -23.27 -29.00
C GLY A 232 1.07 -24.38 -28.22
N SER A 233 1.91 -25.18 -28.91
CA SER A 233 2.66 -26.28 -28.29
C SER A 233 3.69 -25.82 -27.26
N LEU A 234 4.27 -24.63 -27.44
CA LEU A 234 5.32 -24.08 -26.56
C LEU A 234 4.94 -22.75 -25.89
N LEU A 235 4.20 -21.92 -26.63
CA LEU A 235 3.93 -20.53 -26.25
C LEU A 235 2.44 -20.24 -26.30
N THR A 236 2.02 -19.32 -25.45
CA THR A 236 0.66 -18.77 -25.42
C THR A 236 0.71 -17.31 -25.85
N GLU A 237 -0.07 -16.97 -26.87
CA GLU A 237 -0.36 -15.59 -27.25
C GLU A 237 -1.58 -15.11 -26.45
N VAL A 238 -1.43 -13.98 -25.77
CA VAL A 238 -2.47 -13.34 -24.95
C VAL A 238 -2.68 -11.93 -25.46
N GLU A 239 -3.93 -11.59 -25.73
CA GLU A 239 -4.32 -10.24 -26.09
C GLU A 239 -5.09 -9.58 -24.94
N LEU A 240 -4.71 -8.35 -24.60
CA LEU A 240 -5.46 -7.48 -23.70
C LEU A 240 -6.09 -6.34 -24.48
N THR A 241 -7.29 -5.95 -24.09
CA THR A 241 -7.96 -4.73 -24.53
C THR A 241 -8.11 -3.77 -23.35
N THR A 242 -7.59 -2.55 -23.50
CA THR A 242 -7.74 -1.47 -22.51
C THR A 242 -9.16 -0.93 -22.51
N ASP A 243 -9.55 -0.18 -21.47
CA ASP A 243 -10.88 0.45 -21.40
C ASP A 243 -11.13 1.48 -22.51
N SER A 244 -10.04 2.07 -23.04
CA SER A 244 -10.04 2.95 -24.22
C SER A 244 -10.10 2.21 -25.56
N GLY A 245 -10.00 0.87 -25.56
CA GLY A 245 -10.05 0.03 -26.75
C GLY A 245 -8.70 -0.25 -27.41
N LEU A 246 -7.57 0.18 -26.82
CA LEU A 246 -6.25 -0.22 -27.31
C LEU A 246 -6.04 -1.71 -27.12
N ARG A 247 -5.43 -2.36 -28.11
CA ARG A 247 -5.13 -3.79 -28.07
C ARG A 247 -3.62 -4.00 -27.94
N ILE A 248 -3.22 -4.82 -26.99
CA ILE A 248 -1.83 -5.21 -26.78
C ILE A 248 -1.70 -6.72 -26.69
N VAL A 249 -0.74 -7.26 -27.43
CA VAL A 249 -0.45 -8.69 -27.54
C VAL A 249 0.86 -8.99 -26.82
N SER A 250 0.82 -9.98 -25.94
CA SER A 250 1.98 -10.60 -25.29
C SER A 250 2.11 -12.05 -25.74
N VAL A 251 3.33 -12.53 -25.90
CA VAL A 251 3.61 -13.96 -26.13
C VAL A 251 4.51 -14.45 -25.00
N ILE A 252 4.00 -15.39 -24.21
CA ILE A 252 4.67 -15.95 -23.03
C ILE A 252 4.72 -17.48 -23.10
N THR A 253 5.47 -18.11 -22.20
CA THR A 253 5.51 -19.56 -22.09
C THR A 253 4.17 -20.11 -21.59
N ASN A 254 3.82 -21.34 -22.00
CA ASN A 254 2.62 -22.03 -21.49
C ASN A 254 2.67 -22.24 -19.97
N GLU A 255 3.85 -22.30 -19.36
CA GLU A 255 4.01 -22.36 -17.90
C GLU A 255 3.63 -21.03 -17.24
N SER A 256 4.13 -19.91 -17.77
CA SER A 256 3.78 -18.57 -17.27
C SER A 256 2.29 -18.28 -17.39
N ALA A 257 1.65 -18.68 -18.51
CA ALA A 257 0.21 -18.50 -18.70
C ALA A 257 -0.62 -19.29 -17.66
N ARG A 258 -0.20 -20.52 -17.34
CA ARG A 258 -0.83 -21.34 -16.29
C ARG A 258 -0.59 -20.77 -14.90
N HIS A 259 0.62 -20.29 -14.61
CA HIS A 259 0.95 -19.73 -13.30
C HIS A 259 0.20 -18.41 -13.01
N LEU A 260 -0.04 -17.61 -14.05
CA LEU A 260 -0.86 -16.39 -13.98
C LEU A 260 -2.37 -16.67 -14.07
N ASP A 261 -2.74 -17.94 -14.31
CA ASP A 261 -4.12 -18.40 -14.39
C ASP A 261 -4.93 -17.56 -15.41
N ILE A 262 -4.36 -17.37 -16.60
CA ILE A 262 -4.91 -16.46 -17.63
C ILE A 262 -6.16 -17.07 -18.26
N GLU A 263 -7.26 -16.33 -18.20
CA GLU A 263 -8.54 -16.69 -18.81
C GLU A 263 -9.18 -15.47 -19.50
N PRO A 264 -10.02 -15.67 -20.54
CA PRO A 264 -10.76 -14.58 -21.16
C PRO A 264 -11.62 -13.84 -20.12
N GLY A 265 -11.64 -12.51 -20.17
CA GLY A 265 -12.36 -11.68 -19.19
C GLY A 265 -11.57 -11.33 -17.93
N LYS A 266 -10.38 -11.92 -17.72
CA LYS A 266 -9.53 -11.59 -16.57
C LYS A 266 -8.90 -10.20 -16.75
N TYR A 267 -8.95 -9.36 -15.71
CA TYR A 267 -8.35 -8.02 -15.73
C TYR A 267 -6.88 -8.08 -15.30
N MET A 268 -5.98 -7.49 -16.09
CA MET A 268 -4.53 -7.52 -15.86
C MET A 268 -3.81 -6.37 -16.58
N ALA A 269 -2.51 -6.21 -16.34
CA ALA A 269 -1.70 -5.21 -17.01
C ALA A 269 -0.63 -5.82 -17.91
N ALA A 270 -0.48 -5.25 -19.10
CA ALA A 270 0.68 -5.48 -19.95
C ALA A 270 1.74 -4.41 -19.71
N LEU A 271 2.94 -4.83 -19.34
CA LEU A 271 4.08 -3.99 -19.01
C LEU A 271 5.16 -4.04 -20.07
N VAL A 272 5.71 -2.87 -20.41
CA VAL A 272 6.81 -2.75 -21.37
C VAL A 272 7.88 -1.78 -20.84
N LYS A 273 9.13 -2.21 -20.85
CA LYS A 273 10.27 -1.35 -20.54
C LYS A 273 10.48 -0.33 -21.65
N ALA A 274 10.76 0.94 -21.29
CA ALA A 274 11.08 2.00 -22.24
C ALA A 274 12.13 1.62 -23.31
N PRO A 275 13.26 0.94 -22.98
CA PRO A 275 14.23 0.52 -24.00
C PRO A 275 13.75 -0.58 -24.95
N TRP A 276 12.54 -1.14 -24.78
CA TRP A 276 11.96 -2.12 -25.71
C TRP A 276 10.95 -1.50 -26.68
N VAL A 277 10.70 -0.20 -26.55
CA VAL A 277 9.80 0.54 -27.44
C VAL A 277 10.64 1.16 -28.55
N VAL A 278 10.45 0.69 -29.78
CA VAL A 278 11.14 1.24 -30.96
C VAL A 278 10.27 2.32 -31.58
N LEU A 279 10.89 3.46 -31.93
CA LEU A 279 10.19 4.57 -32.58
C LEU A 279 10.36 4.49 -34.11
N LEU A 280 9.29 4.80 -34.83
CA LEU A 280 9.26 4.84 -36.28
C LEU A 280 8.45 6.05 -36.74
N ARG A 281 9.00 6.83 -37.68
CA ARG A 281 8.27 7.93 -38.30
C ARG A 281 7.02 7.41 -39.03
N GLN A 282 5.93 8.13 -38.86
CA GLN A 282 4.65 7.79 -39.46
C GLN A 282 4.64 8.24 -40.92
N GLU A 283 5.27 7.44 -41.79
CA GLU A 283 5.29 7.70 -43.23
C GLU A 283 4.38 6.72 -44.01
N GLU A 284 4.11 5.50 -43.50
CA GLU A 284 3.06 4.56 -43.93
C GLU A 284 3.05 3.30 -43.02
N GLN A 285 2.07 2.39 -43.15
CA GLN A 285 1.92 1.21 -42.26
C GLN A 285 3.23 0.41 -42.11
N PRO A 286 3.78 0.29 -40.88
CA PRO A 286 5.04 -0.41 -40.67
C PRO A 286 4.97 -1.89 -41.07
N ARG A 287 5.77 -2.30 -42.07
CA ARG A 287 6.05 -3.72 -42.34
C ARG A 287 7.11 -4.24 -41.38
N THR A 288 6.69 -4.62 -40.18
CA THR A 288 7.61 -5.16 -39.17
C THR A 288 7.01 -6.39 -38.51
N SER A 289 7.86 -7.16 -37.82
CA SER A 289 7.44 -8.27 -36.98
C SER A 289 7.12 -7.85 -35.54
N ALA A 290 7.02 -6.54 -35.25
CA ALA A 290 6.43 -6.07 -34.00
C ALA A 290 4.90 -6.18 -34.12
N ARG A 291 4.27 -6.82 -33.14
CA ARG A 291 2.81 -7.09 -33.15
C ARG A 291 2.00 -5.94 -32.58
N ASN A 292 2.65 -5.08 -31.80
CA ASN A 292 2.04 -3.95 -31.15
C ASN A 292 2.57 -2.69 -31.82
N VAL A 293 1.67 -1.91 -32.43
CA VAL A 293 2.00 -0.65 -33.10
C VAL A 293 1.02 0.40 -32.59
N PHE A 294 1.55 1.40 -31.89
CA PHE A 294 0.77 2.49 -31.31
C PHE A 294 1.23 3.81 -31.92
N CYS A 295 0.37 4.46 -32.71
CA CYS A 295 0.70 5.73 -33.34
C CYS A 295 0.09 6.90 -32.58
N GLY A 296 0.82 8.01 -32.53
CA GLY A 296 0.45 9.19 -31.79
C GLY A 296 1.37 10.36 -32.13
N THR A 297 1.46 11.31 -31.21
CA THR A 297 2.26 12.52 -31.38
C THR A 297 3.33 12.59 -30.31
N ILE A 298 4.54 13.01 -30.68
CA ILE A 298 5.61 13.26 -29.72
C ILE A 298 5.19 14.42 -28.80
N SER A 299 5.01 14.14 -27.51
CA SER A 299 4.63 15.14 -26.51
C SER A 299 5.82 15.67 -25.70
N ALA A 300 6.90 14.89 -25.59
CA ALA A 300 8.14 15.34 -24.98
C ALA A 300 9.36 14.61 -25.56
N VAL A 301 10.49 15.31 -25.62
CA VAL A 301 11.82 14.75 -25.91
C VAL A 301 12.77 15.30 -24.86
N GLN A 302 13.33 14.43 -24.03
CA GLN A 302 14.31 14.78 -23.00
C GLN A 302 15.63 14.11 -23.33
N VAL A 303 16.57 14.89 -23.87
CA VAL A 303 17.89 14.39 -24.24
C VAL A 303 18.80 14.41 -23.01
N GLY A 304 19.36 13.25 -22.66
CA GLY A 304 20.42 13.11 -21.66
C GLY A 304 21.79 12.92 -22.32
N GLU A 305 22.81 12.65 -21.52
CA GLU A 305 24.20 12.50 -22.00
C GLU A 305 24.45 11.22 -22.82
N ILE A 306 23.61 10.19 -22.66
CA ILE A 306 23.80 8.85 -23.28
C ILE A 306 22.53 8.40 -24.03
N ALA A 307 21.37 8.83 -23.55
CA ALA A 307 20.09 8.40 -24.07
C ALA A 307 19.09 9.55 -23.97
N ALA A 308 18.09 9.52 -24.83
CA ALA A 308 16.96 10.40 -24.80
C ALA A 308 15.69 9.62 -24.43
N GLU A 309 14.91 10.21 -23.53
CA GLU A 309 13.55 9.76 -23.24
C GLU A 309 12.58 10.49 -24.18
N VAL A 310 11.78 9.72 -24.91
CA VAL A 310 10.78 10.25 -25.84
C VAL A 310 9.41 9.78 -25.39
N ALA A 311 8.51 10.72 -25.15
CA ALA A 311 7.12 10.47 -24.79
C ALA A 311 6.22 10.65 -26.03
N VAL A 312 5.38 9.64 -26.29
CA VAL A 312 4.41 9.62 -27.39
C VAL A 312 3.01 9.56 -26.79
N THR A 313 2.20 10.58 -27.03
CA THR A 313 0.81 10.61 -26.60
C THR A 313 -0.07 10.02 -27.70
N LEU A 314 -0.80 8.96 -27.36
CA LEU A 314 -1.76 8.28 -28.23
C LEU A 314 -3.10 9.04 -28.27
N ALA A 315 -3.98 8.64 -29.19
CA ALA A 315 -5.27 9.29 -29.40
C ALA A 315 -6.20 9.26 -28.16
N ASP A 316 -6.07 8.23 -27.31
CA ASP A 316 -6.83 8.07 -26.08
C ASP A 316 -6.21 8.78 -24.86
N GLY A 317 -5.11 9.50 -25.06
CA GLY A 317 -4.36 10.18 -24.00
C GLY A 317 -3.30 9.31 -23.32
N THR A 318 -3.22 8.01 -23.63
CA THR A 318 -2.16 7.14 -23.11
C THR A 318 -0.78 7.65 -23.54
N VAL A 319 0.16 7.71 -22.59
CA VAL A 319 1.54 8.13 -22.88
C VAL A 319 2.46 6.91 -22.93
N VAL A 320 3.04 6.67 -24.11
CA VAL A 320 4.05 5.63 -24.33
C VAL A 320 5.44 6.27 -24.27
N THR A 321 6.27 5.80 -23.36
CA THR A 321 7.66 6.23 -23.17
C THR A 321 8.63 5.27 -23.85
N SER A 322 9.50 5.81 -24.70
CA SER A 322 10.63 5.10 -25.31
C SER A 322 11.95 5.69 -24.81
N LEU A 323 12.95 4.83 -24.62
CA LEU A 323 14.32 5.24 -24.33
C LEU A 323 15.18 4.89 -25.55
N VAL A 324 15.65 5.91 -26.26
CA VAL A 324 16.47 5.79 -27.48
C VAL A 324 17.82 6.45 -27.27
N THR A 325 18.78 6.24 -28.17
CA THR A 325 20.05 6.98 -28.12
C THR A 325 19.87 8.41 -28.62
N ASP A 326 20.78 9.30 -28.24
CA ASP A 326 20.80 10.67 -28.78
C ASP A 326 21.05 10.68 -30.30
N GLU A 327 21.84 9.74 -30.84
CA GLU A 327 22.00 9.61 -32.29
C GLU A 327 20.68 9.23 -32.97
N SER A 328 19.84 8.42 -32.32
CA SER A 328 18.52 8.06 -32.85
C SER A 328 17.57 9.26 -32.89
N VAL A 329 17.63 10.15 -31.89
CA VAL A 329 16.88 11.41 -31.90
C VAL A 329 17.26 12.27 -33.09
N ASN A 330 18.57 12.42 -33.33
CA ASN A 330 19.09 13.22 -34.42
C ASN A 330 18.80 12.58 -35.79
N ALA A 331 19.00 11.28 -35.93
CA ALA A 331 18.81 10.56 -37.19
C ALA A 331 17.34 10.53 -37.63
N LEU A 332 16.40 10.45 -36.68
CA LEU A 332 14.96 10.45 -36.96
C LEU A 332 14.36 11.88 -36.98
N ASP A 333 15.16 12.90 -36.65
CA ASP A 333 14.73 14.31 -36.49
C ASP A 333 13.54 14.47 -35.53
N LEU A 334 13.59 13.79 -34.38
CA LEU A 334 12.47 13.72 -33.43
C LEU A 334 12.22 15.07 -32.76
N LYS A 335 11.03 15.62 -32.98
CA LYS A 335 10.58 16.90 -32.42
C LYS A 335 9.18 16.80 -31.83
N VAL A 336 8.96 17.53 -30.74
CA VAL A 336 7.63 17.66 -30.12
C VAL A 336 6.62 18.16 -31.17
N GLY A 337 5.45 17.52 -31.22
CA GLY A 337 4.38 17.80 -32.17
C GLY A 337 4.40 16.94 -33.43
N GLN A 338 5.46 16.15 -33.68
CA GLN A 338 5.52 15.28 -34.86
C GLN A 338 4.73 13.97 -34.67
N PRO A 339 4.12 13.43 -35.74
CA PRO A 339 3.50 12.12 -35.74
C PRO A 339 4.56 11.01 -35.72
N ILE A 340 4.36 10.00 -34.86
CA ILE A 340 5.27 8.87 -34.72
C ILE A 340 4.53 7.62 -34.25
N CYS A 341 5.08 6.45 -34.55
CA CYS A 341 4.59 5.17 -34.05
C CYS A 341 5.61 4.51 -33.11
N ALA A 342 5.10 3.96 -32.02
CA ALA A 342 5.80 3.14 -31.05
C ALA A 342 5.54 1.65 -31.34
N LEU A 343 6.60 0.90 -31.59
CA LEU A 343 6.56 -0.51 -31.96
C LEU A 343 7.10 -1.36 -30.81
N ILE A 344 6.35 -2.41 -30.45
CA ILE A 344 6.69 -3.31 -29.35
C ILE A 344 6.54 -4.76 -29.80
N LYS A 345 7.58 -5.56 -29.56
CA LYS A 345 7.55 -7.00 -29.79
C LYS A 345 6.66 -7.66 -28.74
N ALA A 346 5.82 -8.62 -29.15
CA ALA A 346 4.95 -9.33 -28.21
C ALA A 346 5.75 -10.08 -27.12
N PHE A 347 6.94 -10.57 -27.45
CA PHE A 347 7.88 -11.20 -26.50
C PHE A 347 8.50 -10.22 -25.48
N SER A 348 8.36 -8.92 -25.69
CA SER A 348 8.84 -7.87 -24.81
C SER A 348 7.72 -7.29 -23.93
N VAL A 349 6.53 -7.90 -23.96
CA VAL A 349 5.40 -7.51 -23.11
C VAL A 349 5.28 -8.49 -21.96
N ILE A 350 5.40 -7.99 -20.73
CA ILE A 350 5.26 -8.78 -19.49
C ILE A 350 3.83 -8.62 -18.99
N LEU A 351 3.18 -9.71 -18.58
CA LEU A 351 1.84 -9.65 -17.98
C LEU A 351 1.93 -9.64 -16.45
N SER A 352 1.06 -8.87 -15.80
CA SER A 352 0.95 -8.81 -14.35
C SER A 352 -0.50 -8.75 -13.89
N LEU A 353 -0.80 -9.45 -12.80
CA LEU A 353 -2.11 -9.41 -12.13
C LEU A 353 -2.32 -8.11 -11.33
N GLU A 354 -1.24 -7.43 -10.97
CA GLU A 354 -1.33 -6.09 -10.38
C GLU A 354 -1.54 -5.10 -11.51
N VAL A 355 -2.63 -4.32 -11.47
CA VAL A 355 -2.97 -3.38 -12.55
C VAL A 355 -2.78 -1.96 -12.07
N PRO A 356 -1.94 -1.12 -12.71
CA PRO A 356 -1.91 0.29 -12.40
C PRO A 356 -3.25 0.92 -12.72
N VAL A 357 -3.86 1.54 -11.72
CA VAL A 357 -5.17 2.19 -11.81
C VAL A 357 -4.95 3.67 -12.10
#